data_AF-A0A2V9LRG0-F1
#
_entry.id   AF-A0A2V9LRG0-F1
#
_cell.length_a   1.000
_cell.length_b   1.000
_cell.length_c   1.000
_cell.angle_alpha   90.00
_cell.angle_beta   90.00
_cell.angle_gamma   90.00
#
_symmetry.space_group_name_H-M   'P 1'
#
loop_
_entity.id
_entity.type
_entity.pdbx_description
1 polymer ?
#
loop_
_entity_poly.entity_id
_entity_poly.type
_entity_poly.pdbx_seq_one_letter_code
_entity_poly.pdbx_strand_id
1 'polypeptide(L)' 'MFAACFAEARKQGELAKTQDPEQLAGFFLTGWEGAILHAKVTGSVRPLREFSAVLFEKVFK' A
#
# COMPACT_ATOMS: atom_id res chain seq x y z
N MET A 1 -0.43 13.19 1.61
CA MET A 1 -0.05 12.58 2.90
C MET A 1 0.73 11.28 2.71
N PHE A 2 0.17 10.26 2.02
CA PHE A 2 0.88 8.99 1.78
C PHE A 2 2.11 9.12 0.87
N ALA A 3 2.03 9.91 -0.21
CA ALA A 3 3.20 10.16 -1.06
C ALA A 3 4.38 10.78 -0.28
N ALA A 4 4.11 11.69 0.67
CA ALA A 4 5.14 12.27 1.53
C ALA A 4 5.75 11.22 2.47
N CYS A 5 4.93 10.32 3.04
CA CYS A 5 5.40 9.20 3.85
C CYS A 5 6.31 8.28 3.03
N PHE A 6 5.90 7.88 1.82
CA PHE A 6 6.71 7.05 0.94
C PHE A 6 7.96 7.76 0.42
N ALA A 7 7.91 9.08 0.20
CA ALA A 7 9.09 9.85 -0.16
C ALA A 7 10.13 9.84 0.97
N GLU A 8 9.68 9.89 2.22
CA GLU A 8 10.55 9.79 3.40
C GLU A 8 11.13 8.38 3.56
N ALA A 9 10.30 7.33 3.46
CA ALA A 9 10.77 5.95 3.46
C ALA A 9 11.83 5.69 2.37
N ARG A 10 11.64 6.26 1.17
CA ARG A 10 12.62 6.21 0.08
C ARG A 10 13.94 6.93 0.42
N LYS A 11 13.88 8.08 1.11
CA LYS A 11 15.10 8.78 1.58
C LYS A 11 15.86 7.97 2.62
N GLN A 12 15.14 7.22 3.46
CA GLN A 12 15.70 6.35 4.48
C GLN A 12 16.21 5.00 3.91
N GLY A 13 15.96 4.74 2.62
CA GLY A 13 16.40 3.52 1.95
C GLY A 13 15.49 2.32 2.18
N GLU A 14 14.29 2.53 2.74
CA GLU A 14 13.27 1.48 2.96
C GLU A 14 12.46 1.18 1.69
N LEU A 15 12.55 2.05 0.68
CA LEU A 15 11.97 1.84 -0.65
C LEU A 15 13.03 2.05 -1.73
N ALA A 16 13.01 1.18 -2.74
CA ALA A 16 13.90 1.29 -3.89
C ALA A 16 13.74 2.64 -4.60
N LYS A 17 14.86 3.21 -5.08
CA LYS A 17 14.87 4.51 -5.77
C LYS A 17 14.00 4.53 -7.04
N THR A 18 13.75 3.37 -7.64
CA THR A 18 12.90 3.18 -8.81
C THR A 18 11.41 3.28 -8.49
N GLN A 19 11.02 3.21 -7.20
CA GLN A 19 9.64 3.39 -6.79
C GLN A 19 9.33 4.88 -6.65
N ASP A 20 8.44 5.38 -7.49
CA ASP A 20 7.93 6.75 -7.40
C ASP A 20 6.91 6.86 -6.26
N PRO A 21 7.16 7.68 -5.22
CA PRO A 21 6.25 7.83 -4.09
C PRO A 21 4.82 8.24 -4.45
N GLU A 22 4.64 9.05 -5.50
CA GLU A 22 3.31 9.49 -5.95
C GLU A 22 2.54 8.33 -6.59
N GLN A 23 3.18 7.62 -7.52
CA GLN A 23 2.60 6.43 -8.12
C GLN A 23 2.28 5.34 -7.08
N LEU A 24 3.17 5.13 -6.12
CA LEU A 24 2.99 4.16 -5.04
C LEU A 24 1.84 4.55 -4.11
N ALA A 25 1.68 5.84 -3.82
CA ALA A 25 0.55 6.35 -3.04
C ALA A 25 -0.79 6.15 -3.74
N GLY A 26 -0.86 6.42 -5.05
CA GLY A 26 -2.04 6.15 -5.85
C GLY A 26 -2.41 4.66 -5.84
N PHE A 27 -1.44 3.78 -6.12
CA PHE A 27 -1.64 2.34 -6.08
C PHE A 27 -2.11 1.85 -4.70
N PHE A 28 -1.47 2.32 -3.62
CA PHE A 28 -1.84 1.98 -2.25
C PHE A 28 -3.28 2.36 -1.93
N LEU A 29 -3.69 3.59 -2.25
CA LEU A 29 -5.03 4.09 -1.95
C LEU A 29 -6.11 3.30 -2.70
N THR A 30 -5.96 3.13 -4.02
CA THR A 30 -6.93 2.37 -4.82
C THR A 30 -7.04 0.92 -4.35
N GLY A 31 -5.90 0.27 -4.04
CA GLY A 31 -5.90 -1.09 -3.51
C GLY A 31 -6.53 -1.21 -2.12
N TRP A 32 -6.23 -0.26 -1.22
CA TRP A 32 -6.79 -0.23 0.13
C TRP A 32 -8.31 0.01 0.13
N GLU A 33 -8.80 0.91 -0.73
CA GLU A 33 -10.22 1.17 -0.92
C GLU A 33 -10.97 -0.07 -1.42
N GLY A 34 -10.39 -0.78 -2.40
CA GLY A 34 -10.93 -2.06 -2.87
C GLY A 34 -10.97 -3.13 -1.78
N ALA A 35 -9.92 -3.23 -0.96
CA ALA A 35 -9.88 -4.17 0.16
C ALA A 35 -10.93 -3.82 1.24
N ILE A 36 -11.15 -2.53 1.53
CA ILE A 36 -12.23 -2.07 2.42
C ILE A 36 -13.59 -2.45 1.86
N LEU A 37 -13.83 -2.21 0.56
CA LEU A 37 -15.10 -2.56 -0.08
C LEU A 37 -15.36 -4.07 0.03
N HIS A 38 -14.37 -4.89 -0.31
CA HIS A 38 -14.47 -6.34 -0.23
C HIS A 38 -14.69 -6.83 1.20
N ALA A 39 -14.03 -6.23 2.19
CA ALA A 39 -14.23 -6.53 3.61
C ALA A 39 -15.67 -6.25 4.06
N LYS A 40 -16.27 -5.14 3.61
CA LYS A 40 -17.66 -4.80 3.89
C LYS A 40 -18.64 -5.79 3.26
N VAL A 41 -18.41 -6.17 2.00
CA VAL A 41 -19.26 -7.13 1.27
C VAL A 41 -19.22 -8.51 1.93
N THR A 42 -18.04 -8.94 2.38
CA THR A 42 -17.85 -10.28 2.97
C THR A 42 -18.05 -10.34 4.48
N GLY A 43 -18.23 -9.19 5.15
CA GLY A 43 -18.31 -9.10 6.60
C GLY A 43 -17.02 -9.58 7.31
N SER A 44 -15.87 -9.50 6.63
CA SER A 44 -14.61 -10.07 7.12
C SER A 44 -13.46 -9.09 6.98
N VAL A 45 -12.58 -9.04 7.99
CA VAL A 45 -11.34 -8.23 7.93
C VAL A 45 -10.23 -8.88 7.11
N ARG A 46 -10.44 -10.11 6.63
CA ARG A 46 -9.45 -10.89 5.87
C ARG A 46 -8.91 -10.17 4.63
N PRO A 47 -9.73 -9.52 3.78
CA PRO A 47 -9.23 -8.82 2.59
C PRO A 47 -8.23 -7.70 2.91
N LEU A 48 -8.43 -6.99 4.02
CA LEU A 48 -7.48 -5.95 4.48
C LEU A 48 -6.14 -6.55 4.85
N ARG A 49 -6.14 -7.67 5.58
CA ARG A 49 -4.91 -8.38 5.98
C ARG A 49 -4.16 -8.92 4.77
N GLU A 50 -4.87 -9.50 3.82
CA GLU A 50 -4.29 -10.03 2.59
C GLU A 50 -3.67 -8.92 1.74
N PHE A 51 -4.35 -7.78 1.59
CA PHE A 51 -3.79 -6.62 0.90
C PHE A 51 -2.52 -6.12 1.59
N SER A 52 -2.54 -5.92 2.91
CA SER A 52 -1.36 -5.47 3.66
C SER A 52 -0.19 -6.45 3.52
N ALA A 53 -0.44 -7.75 3.68
CA ALA A 53 0.60 -8.77 3.52
C ALA A 53 1.26 -8.70 2.14
N VAL A 54 0.48 -8.67 1.06
CA VAL A 54 1.01 -8.58 -0.31
C VAL A 54 1.78 -7.27 -0.52
N LEU A 55 1.26 -6.15 -0.02
CA LEU A 55 1.91 -4.85 -0.13
C LEU A 55 3.31 -4.86 0.49
N PHE A 56 3.43 -5.35 1.73
CA PHE A 56 4.73 -5.40 2.42
C PHE A 56 5.66 -6.48 1.87
N GLU A 57 5.14 -7.65 1.47
CA GLU A 57 6.00 -8.76 1.01
C GLU A 57 6.45 -8.62 -0.45
N LYS A 58 5.63 -7.99 -1.30
CA LYS A 58 5.84 -8.01 -2.76
C LYS A 58 6.11 -6.64 -3.35
N VAL A 59 5.54 -5.58 -2.76
CA VAL A 59 5.59 -4.23 -3.35
C VAL A 59 6.69 -3.39 -2.71
N PHE A 60 6.78 -3.30 -1.40
CA PHE A 60 7.86 -2.57 -0.73
C PHE A 60 9.14 -3.42 -0.75
N LYS A 61 10.22 -2.87 -1.33
CA LYS A 61 11.54 -3.51 -1.45
C LYS A 61 12.67 -2.50 -1.34
#